data_AF-A0AAW0VS78-F1
#
_entry.id   AF-A0AAW0VS78-F1
#
_cell.length_a   1.000
_cell.length_b   1.000
_cell.length_c   1.000
_cell.angle_alpha   90.00
_cell.angle_beta   90.00
_cell.angle_gamma   90.00
#
_symmetry.space_group_name_H-M   'P 1'
#
loop_
_entity.id
_entity.type
_entity.pdbx_description
1 polymer ?
#
loop_
_entity_poly.entity_id
_entity_poly.type
_entity_poly.pdbx_seq_one_letter_code
_entity_poly.pdbx_strand_id
1 'polypeptide(L)'
;DCRCSGGEEESKRRMALSCERPFVFLHGHCILVESQKTGNWNEMKTFCNHKGTEMVKVDSENFMYYLVKYLHENGLAVVDYWVGGSDQGNEGTFFWPDGIRVKMGTPFWGDGPDDHVQEPDGGAGQNCIGMWKDDHYFLFDYNC
;
A
#
# COMPACT_ATOMS: atom_id res chain seq x y z
N ASP A 1 22.57 -15.99 9.40
CA ASP A 1 21.39 -16.79 9.82
C ASP A 1 21.27 -18.09 9.04
N CYS A 2 20.83 -19.15 9.73
CA CYS A 2 20.56 -20.48 9.15
C CYS A 2 19.08 -20.84 9.34
N ARG A 3 18.46 -21.55 8.37
CA ARG A 3 17.05 -21.98 8.40
C ARG A 3 16.95 -23.50 8.18
N CYS A 4 16.06 -24.18 8.92
CA CYS A 4 15.56 -25.51 8.58
C CYS A 4 14.33 -25.40 7.67
N SER A 5 14.26 -26.24 6.63
CA SER A 5 13.17 -26.30 5.65
C SER A 5 12.17 -27.41 6.00
N GLY A 6 10.87 -27.09 6.00
CA GLY A 6 9.79 -28.07 6.14
C GLY A 6 8.44 -27.56 5.66
N GLY A 7 8.11 -27.88 4.41
CA GLY A 7 6.78 -28.23 3.87
C GLY A 7 5.52 -27.45 4.25
N GLU A 8 5.18 -26.41 3.48
CA GLU A 8 3.80 -25.87 3.38
C GLU A 8 3.41 -25.54 1.93
N GLU A 9 3.94 -26.28 0.95
CA GLU A 9 3.90 -25.85 -0.45
C GLU A 9 2.71 -26.39 -1.28
N GLU A 10 1.90 -27.29 -0.74
CA GLU A 10 0.96 -28.05 -1.59
C GLU A 10 -0.53 -27.69 -1.41
N SER A 11 -0.95 -27.11 -0.28
CA SER A 11 -2.37 -26.74 -0.07
C SER A 11 -2.78 -25.38 -0.66
N LYS A 12 -1.82 -24.50 -1.01
CA LYS A 12 -2.11 -23.16 -1.57
C LYS A 12 -2.37 -23.16 -3.09
N ARG A 13 -2.21 -24.30 -3.77
CA ARG A 13 -2.29 -24.42 -5.24
C ARG A 13 -3.70 -24.57 -5.82
N ARG A 14 -4.78 -24.49 -5.03
CA ARG A 14 -6.16 -24.72 -5.52
C ARG A 14 -7.17 -23.59 -5.26
N MET A 15 -6.72 -22.34 -5.19
CA MET A 15 -7.60 -21.20 -5.46
C MET A 15 -6.92 -20.22 -6.43
N ALA A 16 -6.69 -20.68 -7.65
CA ALA A 16 -6.68 -19.76 -8.78
C ALA A 16 -8.14 -19.37 -9.06
N LEU A 17 -8.63 -18.32 -8.41
CA LEU A 17 -9.87 -17.67 -8.82
C LEU A 17 -9.50 -16.27 -9.30
N SER A 18 -9.38 -16.17 -10.63
CA SER A 18 -9.04 -14.96 -11.36
C SER A 18 -9.82 -13.76 -10.85
N CYS A 19 -9.13 -12.64 -10.63
CA CYS A 19 -9.81 -11.37 -10.45
C CYS A 19 -10.55 -11.01 -11.75
N GLU A 20 -11.69 -10.35 -11.62
CA GLU A 20 -12.38 -9.78 -12.77
C GLU A 20 -11.48 -8.73 -13.41
N ARG A 21 -11.36 -8.71 -14.74
CA ARG A 21 -10.59 -7.64 -15.41
C ARG A 21 -11.24 -6.29 -15.09
N PRO A 22 -10.49 -5.21 -14.80
CA PRO A 22 -9.03 -5.04 -14.97
C PRO A 22 -8.18 -5.37 -13.72
N PHE A 23 -8.73 -6.03 -12.70
CA PHE A 23 -8.00 -6.33 -11.47
C PHE A 23 -6.98 -7.47 -11.67
N VAL A 24 -5.90 -7.43 -10.91
CA VAL A 24 -4.83 -8.42 -10.91
C VAL A 24 -4.76 -9.09 -9.54
N PHE A 25 -4.60 -10.41 -9.55
CA PHE A 25 -4.43 -11.19 -8.32
C PHE A 25 -2.97 -11.12 -7.84
N LEU A 26 -2.75 -10.50 -6.68
CA LEU A 26 -1.43 -10.34 -6.07
C LEU A 26 -1.49 -10.72 -4.59
N HIS A 27 -0.77 -11.78 -4.24
CA HIS A 27 -0.61 -12.29 -2.87
C HIS A 27 -1.91 -12.38 -2.05
N GLY A 28 -3.00 -12.88 -2.64
CA GLY A 28 -4.29 -13.03 -1.94
C GLY A 28 -5.26 -11.86 -2.11
N HIS A 29 -4.87 -10.80 -2.83
CA HIS A 29 -5.69 -9.61 -3.08
C HIS A 29 -5.99 -9.46 -4.56
N CYS A 30 -7.18 -8.93 -4.90
CA CYS A 30 -7.48 -8.41 -6.21
C CYS A 30 -7.30 -6.90 -6.21
N ILE A 31 -6.30 -6.40 -6.93
CA ILE A 31 -5.98 -4.97 -6.93
C ILE A 31 -6.04 -4.37 -8.32
N LEU A 32 -6.37 -3.08 -8.37
CA LEU A 32 -6.26 -2.25 -9.54
C LEU A 32 -5.16 -1.23 -9.26
N VAL A 33 -4.09 -1.24 -10.05
CA VAL A 33 -3.06 -0.20 -10.02
C VAL A 33 -3.42 0.85 -11.07
N GLU A 34 -3.70 2.06 -10.63
CA GLU A 34 -4.02 3.19 -11.50
C GLU A 34 -2.83 4.15 -11.50
N SER A 35 -2.06 4.16 -12.60
CA SER A 35 -0.84 4.97 -12.75
C SER A 35 -1.03 6.18 -13.67
N GLN A 36 -2.17 6.29 -14.36
CA GLN A 36 -2.43 7.35 -15.35
C GLN A 36 -3.28 8.47 -14.76
N LYS A 37 -4.12 8.14 -13.77
CA LYS A 37 -4.92 9.14 -13.06
C LYS A 37 -4.07 9.84 -12.00
N THR A 38 -3.95 11.16 -12.13
CA THR A 38 -3.45 12.04 -11.09
C THR A 38 -4.59 12.61 -10.26
N GLY A 39 -4.36 12.80 -8.96
CA GLY A 39 -5.32 13.41 -8.06
C GLY A 39 -4.84 13.36 -6.62
N ASN A 40 -5.52 14.11 -5.75
CA ASN A 40 -5.28 14.02 -4.32
C ASN A 40 -5.89 12.72 -3.74
N TRP A 41 -5.61 12.45 -2.47
CA TRP A 41 -6.04 11.22 -1.83
C TRP A 41 -7.56 11.04 -1.85
N ASN A 42 -8.31 12.12 -1.61
CA ASN A 42 -9.79 12.10 -1.61
C ASN A 42 -10.39 11.80 -2.98
N GLU A 43 -9.76 12.29 -4.04
CA GLU A 43 -10.16 12.00 -5.43
C GLU A 43 -9.90 10.53 -5.77
N MET A 44 -8.77 9.97 -5.34
CA MET A 44 -8.46 8.55 -5.55
C MET A 44 -9.35 7.62 -4.73
N LYS A 45 -9.68 8.00 -3.50
CA LYS A 45 -10.70 7.31 -2.70
C LYS A 45 -12.04 7.25 -3.40
N THR A 46 -12.48 8.40 -3.93
CA THR A 46 -13.74 8.50 -4.69
C THR A 46 -13.70 7.64 -5.95
N PHE A 47 -12.55 7.60 -6.64
CA PHE A 47 -12.35 6.74 -7.81
C PHE A 47 -12.49 5.25 -7.47
N CYS A 48 -11.86 4.76 -6.40
CA CYS A 48 -12.00 3.38 -5.93
C CYS A 48 -13.46 3.06 -5.58
N ASN A 49 -14.12 3.95 -4.84
CA ASN A 49 -15.52 3.78 -4.43
C ASN A 49 -16.46 3.70 -5.63
N HIS A 50 -16.25 4.52 -6.68
CA HIS A 50 -17.03 4.45 -7.93
C HIS A 50 -16.83 3.15 -8.71
N LYS A 51 -15.71 2.43 -8.47
CA LYS A 51 -15.46 1.08 -9.01
C LYS A 51 -16.06 -0.03 -8.13
N GLY A 52 -16.73 0.31 -7.03
CA GLY A 52 -17.25 -0.67 -6.07
C GLY A 52 -16.14 -1.31 -5.23
N THR A 53 -15.02 -0.62 -5.04
CA THR A 53 -13.84 -1.10 -4.32
C THR A 53 -13.36 -0.08 -3.30
N GLU A 54 -12.46 -0.48 -2.42
CA GLU A 54 -11.80 0.41 -1.46
C GLU A 54 -10.33 0.62 -1.85
N MET A 55 -9.72 1.68 -1.33
CA MET A 55 -8.29 1.89 -1.48
C MET A 55 -7.51 0.77 -0.79
N VAL A 56 -6.35 0.42 -1.36
CA VAL A 56 -5.59 -0.76 -0.94
C VAL A 56 -5.03 -0.61 0.47
N LYS A 57 -5.10 -1.69 1.24
CA LYS A 57 -4.46 -1.84 2.54
C LYS A 57 -3.11 -2.54 2.36
N VAL A 58 -2.03 -1.94 2.88
CA VAL A 58 -0.66 -2.50 2.80
C VAL A 58 -0.19 -2.85 4.21
N ASP A 59 -0.66 -3.98 4.76
CA ASP A 59 -0.44 -4.39 6.16
C ASP A 59 0.34 -5.71 6.34
N SER A 60 0.83 -6.26 5.22
CA SER A 60 1.59 -7.51 5.12
C SER A 60 2.88 -7.26 4.35
N GLU A 61 4.02 -7.70 4.91
CA GLU A 61 5.34 -7.50 4.31
C GLU A 61 5.42 -8.22 2.95
N ASN A 62 4.82 -9.41 2.86
CA ASN A 62 4.75 -10.15 1.61
C ASN A 62 3.91 -9.41 0.56
N PHE A 63 2.75 -8.87 0.95
CA PHE A 63 1.90 -8.15 0.01
C PHE A 63 2.60 -6.90 -0.51
N MET A 64 3.24 -6.11 0.36
CA MET A 64 4.06 -4.96 -0.03
C MET A 64 5.18 -5.36 -0.99
N TYR A 65 5.94 -6.41 -0.68
CA TYR A 65 7.00 -6.92 -1.55
C TYR A 65 6.47 -7.30 -2.95
N TYR A 66 5.38 -8.07 -3.03
CA TYR A 66 4.81 -8.49 -4.31
C TYR A 66 4.18 -7.32 -5.08
N LEU A 67 3.61 -6.34 -4.38
CA LEU A 67 3.08 -5.12 -5.00
C LEU A 67 4.21 -4.31 -5.64
N VAL A 68 5.26 -3.98 -4.88
CA VAL A 68 6.40 -3.20 -5.39
C VAL A 68 7.08 -3.93 -6.54
N LYS A 69 7.31 -5.25 -6.39
CA LYS A 69 7.83 -6.08 -7.48
C LYS A 69 6.96 -5.99 -8.74
N TYR A 70 5.63 -6.09 -8.60
CA TYR A 70 4.69 -5.96 -9.71
C TYR A 70 4.79 -4.58 -10.38
N LEU A 71 4.94 -3.49 -9.61
CA LEU A 71 5.10 -2.15 -10.16
C LEU A 71 6.33 -2.06 -11.07
N HIS A 72 7.48 -2.58 -10.62
CA HIS A 72 8.70 -2.57 -11.41
C HIS A 72 8.63 -3.45 -12.66
N GLU A 73 8.15 -4.69 -12.52
CA GLU A 73 8.09 -5.66 -13.63
C GLU A 73 7.14 -5.22 -14.76
N ASN A 74 6.15 -4.37 -14.45
CA ASN A 74 5.16 -3.90 -15.42
C ASN A 74 5.38 -2.44 -15.87
N GLY A 75 6.52 -1.83 -15.53
CA GLY A 75 6.83 -0.45 -15.92
C GLY A 75 5.91 0.59 -15.29
N LEU A 76 5.27 0.26 -14.16
CA LEU A 76 4.39 1.13 -13.39
C LEU A 76 5.16 1.88 -12.29
N ALA A 77 6.41 1.50 -12.02
CA ALA A 77 7.26 2.14 -11.02
C ALA A 77 7.80 3.52 -11.47
N VAL A 78 6.89 4.47 -11.75
CA VAL A 78 7.20 5.80 -12.33
C VAL A 78 6.55 6.97 -11.59
N VAL A 79 5.53 6.68 -10.76
CA VAL A 79 4.78 7.64 -9.95
C VAL A 79 4.65 7.14 -8.51
N ASP A 80 4.26 8.03 -7.62
CA ASP A 80 3.83 7.71 -6.26
C ASP A 80 2.40 7.17 -6.28
N TYR A 81 2.05 6.37 -5.28
CA TYR A 81 0.74 5.72 -5.20
C TYR A 81 0.05 6.01 -3.88
N TRP A 82 -1.18 6.50 -3.93
CA TRP A 82 -2.02 6.59 -2.75
C TRP A 82 -2.47 5.21 -2.26
N VAL A 83 -2.45 5.00 -0.95
CA VAL A 83 -3.00 3.80 -0.29
C VAL A 83 -4.08 4.20 0.72
N GLY A 84 -4.85 3.24 1.21
CA GLY A 84 -6.10 3.53 1.91
C GLY A 84 -5.97 4.09 3.34
N GLY A 85 -4.76 4.25 3.85
CA GLY A 85 -4.55 4.70 5.23
C GLY A 85 -4.76 6.20 5.36
N SER A 86 -5.47 6.62 6.41
CA SER A 86 -5.59 8.02 6.80
C SER A 86 -5.86 8.17 8.30
N ASP A 87 -5.53 9.32 8.87
CA ASP A 87 -5.86 9.69 10.25
C ASP A 87 -6.79 10.92 10.32
N GLN A 88 -7.34 11.37 9.19
CA GLN A 88 -8.33 12.47 9.09
C GLN A 88 -9.51 12.36 10.08
N GLY A 89 -9.84 11.14 10.55
CA GLY A 89 -10.90 10.91 11.54
C GLY A 89 -10.44 10.97 13.00
N ASN A 90 -9.15 10.81 13.26
CA ASN A 90 -8.53 10.85 14.59
C ASN A 90 -7.01 11.08 14.48
N GLU A 91 -6.62 12.34 14.49
CA GLU A 91 -5.24 12.84 14.46
C GLU A 91 -4.25 11.99 15.28
N GLY A 92 -3.12 11.63 14.68
CA GLY A 92 -2.07 10.83 15.31
C GLY A 92 -2.40 9.34 15.42
N THR A 93 -3.48 8.88 14.78
CA THR A 93 -3.74 7.45 14.58
C THR A 93 -4.31 7.19 13.20
N PHE A 94 -3.48 6.59 12.35
CA PHE A 94 -3.89 6.15 11.03
C PHE A 94 -4.72 4.86 11.09
N PHE A 95 -5.76 4.82 10.27
CA PHE A 95 -6.62 3.66 10.06
C PHE A 95 -6.69 3.32 8.57
N TRP A 96 -6.72 2.02 8.28
CA TRP A 96 -7.08 1.51 6.97
C TRP A 96 -8.60 1.61 6.72
N PRO A 97 -9.09 1.45 5.49
CA PRO A 97 -10.52 1.55 5.18
C PRO A 97 -11.38 0.54 5.95
N ASP A 98 -10.81 -0.61 6.32
CA ASP A 98 -11.46 -1.64 7.13
C ASP A 98 -11.55 -1.30 8.64
N GLY A 99 -11.05 -0.13 9.04
CA GLY A 99 -11.05 0.34 10.43
C GLY A 99 -9.92 -0.24 11.29
N ILE A 100 -9.02 -1.04 10.72
CA ILE A 100 -7.86 -1.57 11.44
C ILE A 100 -6.77 -0.49 11.51
N ARG A 101 -6.13 -0.35 12.67
CA ARG A 101 -5.02 0.59 12.86
C ARG A 101 -3.83 0.23 11.96
N VAL A 102 -3.19 1.25 11.40
CA VAL A 102 -1.95 1.09 10.65
C VAL A 102 -0.82 0.72 11.62
N LYS A 103 0.03 -0.24 11.21
CA LYS A 103 1.25 -0.60 11.95
C LYS A 103 2.30 0.48 11.70
N MET A 104 2.92 1.00 12.74
CA MET A 104 3.89 2.11 12.65
C MET A 104 5.32 1.60 12.51
N GLY A 105 6.18 2.36 11.84
CA GLY A 105 7.60 2.07 11.65
C GLY A 105 7.90 0.91 10.71
N THR A 106 9.07 0.31 10.87
CA THR A 106 9.55 -0.78 10.01
C THR A 106 8.63 -2.00 10.06
N PRO A 107 8.40 -2.70 8.93
CA PRO A 107 9.08 -2.52 7.64
C PRO A 107 8.28 -1.71 6.61
N PHE A 108 7.23 -0.99 7.03
CA PHE A 108 6.32 -0.34 6.07
C PHE A 108 6.67 1.11 5.81
N TRP A 109 6.99 1.85 6.87
CA TRP A 109 7.23 3.29 6.79
C TRP A 109 8.68 3.59 6.40
N GLY A 110 8.88 4.66 5.64
CA GLY A 110 10.21 5.08 5.20
C GLY A 110 10.89 6.00 6.23
N ASP A 111 12.21 6.11 6.11
CA ASP A 111 13.02 7.09 6.83
C ASP A 111 13.49 8.13 5.83
N GLY A 112 12.85 9.30 5.82
CA GLY A 112 13.04 10.33 4.79
C GLY A 112 14.52 10.57 4.43
N PRO A 113 14.86 10.81 3.15
CA PRO A 113 16.25 10.80 2.70
C PRO A 113 17.10 11.96 3.24
N ASP A 114 16.46 13.02 3.72
CA ASP A 114 17.13 14.26 4.14
C ASP A 114 17.41 14.30 5.64
N ASP A 115 16.47 13.88 6.48
CA ASP A 115 16.56 13.94 7.95
C ASP A 115 16.68 12.57 8.62
N HIS A 116 16.45 11.49 7.87
CA HIS A 116 16.41 10.11 8.35
C HIS A 116 15.44 9.92 9.53
N VAL A 117 14.37 10.71 9.57
CA VAL A 117 13.28 10.57 10.51
C VAL A 117 12.29 9.55 9.95
N GLN A 118 11.90 8.61 10.81
CA GLN A 118 10.93 7.59 10.45
C GLN A 118 9.52 8.20 10.39
N GLU A 119 8.86 8.02 9.24
CA GLU A 119 7.48 8.42 9.01
C GLU A 119 6.46 7.66 9.90
N PRO A 120 5.27 8.24 10.15
CA PRO A 120 4.80 9.57 9.73
C PRO A 120 5.37 10.70 10.61
N ASP A 121 5.79 11.79 9.99
CA ASP A 121 6.40 12.95 10.65
C ASP A 121 5.65 14.28 10.41
N GLY A 122 4.64 14.30 9.53
CA GLY A 122 3.95 15.51 9.10
C GLY A 122 2.95 16.09 10.11
N GLY A 123 2.73 15.42 11.23
CA GLY A 123 1.78 15.81 12.28
C GLY A 123 0.39 16.12 11.72
N ALA A 124 -0.27 17.15 12.24
CA ALA A 124 -1.66 17.45 11.86
C ALA A 124 -1.85 17.99 10.43
N GLY A 125 -0.76 18.22 9.69
CA GLY A 125 -0.83 18.66 8.29
C GLY A 125 -1.07 17.49 7.33
N GLN A 126 -0.44 16.35 7.58
CA GLN A 126 -0.36 15.26 6.62
C GLN A 126 -1.15 14.06 7.12
N ASN A 127 -2.32 13.86 6.52
CA ASN A 127 -3.32 12.96 7.09
C ASN A 127 -3.59 11.71 6.23
N CYS A 128 -2.84 11.51 5.16
CA CYS A 128 -3.11 10.51 4.14
C CYS A 128 -1.84 9.77 3.73
N ILE A 129 -1.93 8.44 3.60
CA ILE A 129 -0.75 7.60 3.32
C ILE A 129 -0.55 7.40 1.82
N GLY A 130 0.67 7.63 1.35
CA GLY A 130 1.15 7.28 0.02
C GLY A 130 2.39 6.38 0.06
N MET A 131 2.66 5.70 -1.06
CA MET A 131 3.89 4.95 -1.31
C MET A 131 4.80 5.81 -2.18
N TRP A 132 5.97 6.17 -1.65
CA TRP A 132 6.90 7.07 -2.33
C TRP A 132 7.88 6.32 -3.23
N LYS A 133 7.89 6.62 -4.52
CA LYS A 133 8.72 5.89 -5.48
C LYS A 133 10.23 6.05 -5.25
N ASP A 134 10.66 7.20 -4.71
CA ASP A 134 12.09 7.51 -4.58
C ASP A 134 12.68 6.91 -3.29
N ASP A 135 11.84 6.46 -2.36
CA ASP A 135 12.23 5.68 -1.18
C ASP A 135 11.62 4.27 -1.20
N HIS A 136 11.91 3.54 -2.28
CA HIS A 136 11.57 2.12 -2.44
C HIS A 136 10.09 1.76 -2.22
N TYR A 137 9.18 2.72 -2.43
CA TYR A 137 7.75 2.59 -2.17
C TYR A 137 7.37 2.32 -0.71
N PHE A 138 8.21 2.77 0.24
CA PHE A 138 7.80 2.85 1.64
C PHE A 138 6.64 3.83 1.85
N LEU A 139 5.94 3.66 2.97
CA LEU A 139 4.81 4.49 3.37
C LEU A 139 5.30 5.81 3.93
N PHE A 140 4.66 6.89 3.49
CA PHE A 140 4.82 8.27 3.91
C PHE A 140 3.44 8.87 4.13
N ASP A 141 3.27 9.74 5.11
CA ASP A 141 2.08 10.59 5.19
C ASP A 141 2.25 11.83 4.30
N TYR A 142 1.13 12.33 3.82
CA TYR A 142 1.07 13.48 2.94
C TYR A 142 -0.20 14.27 3.19
N ASN A 143 -0.23 15.48 2.67
CA ASN A 143 -1.46 16.24 2.54
C ASN A 143 -2.46 15.48 1.64
N CYS A 144 -3.67 15.32 2.15
CA CYS A 144 -4.83 14.87 1.39
C CYS A 144 -5.34 15.98 0.44
#